data_AF-A0A7S1LJY3-F1
#
_entry.id   AF-A0A7S1LJY3-F1
#
_cell.length_a   1.000
_cell.length_b   1.000
_cell.length_c   1.000
_cell.angle_alpha   90.00
_cell.angle_beta   90.00
_cell.angle_gamma   90.00
#
_symmetry.space_group_name_H-M   'P 1'
#
loop_
_entity.id
_entity.type
_entity.pdbx_description
1 polymer ?
#
loop_
_entity_poly.entity_id
_entity_poly.type
_entity_poly.pdbx_seq_one_letter_code
_entity_poly.pdbx_strand_id
1 'polypeptide(L)'
;LKPSGRRLQSHSSTKLRSERAVREGMSPLMAIVKAVLFLAAAADASERSAGAMASQHHAGFWHEAQVTPLQKVIEMLSDMKAKGQKEKHEEEVEFSEFHEWCDGVRASRTKSIEEAGAQIVQLEADIQKAKSDAETLGAEVADLEASVDKAKAEAESATGLRRKESADYTAEHQDLSESIDACGRAGQVLKTRSPDVPQSLAQLRDSPRLPERAKAVLTSFLAMREGDVAPGVPEANAYEFQSGGVVAVLEKLGLDFKDQLLALQKAEISAKANYQVLMQQLTD
;
A
#
# COMPACT_ATOMS: atom_id res chain seq x y z
N LEU A 1 25.89 -3.37 27.00
CA LEU A 1 25.83 -3.75 25.58
C LEU A 1 25.11 -2.64 24.79
N LYS A 2 25.89 -1.69 24.23
CA LYS A 2 25.46 -0.79 23.15
C LYS A 2 25.31 -1.65 21.87
N PRO A 3 24.45 -1.32 20.87
CA PRO A 3 24.67 -0.09 20.09
C PRO A 3 23.40 0.59 19.53
N SER A 4 23.25 1.87 19.85
CA SER A 4 22.44 2.88 19.15
C SER A 4 23.23 3.51 17.98
N GLY A 5 23.67 2.70 17.02
CA GLY A 5 24.62 3.13 15.97
C GLY A 5 24.05 3.31 14.55
N ARG A 6 22.81 2.87 14.28
CA ARG A 6 22.32 2.73 12.89
C ARG A 6 21.63 3.96 12.30
N ARG A 7 21.20 4.93 13.13
CA ARG A 7 20.44 6.12 12.67
C ARG A 7 21.32 7.31 12.27
N LEU A 8 22.58 7.35 12.72
CA LEU A 8 23.52 8.43 12.38
C LEU A 8 24.30 8.20 11.08
N GLN A 9 24.42 6.94 10.62
CA GLN A 9 25.11 6.62 9.37
C GLN A 9 24.25 6.83 8.10
N SER A 10 22.92 6.82 8.21
CA SER A 10 22.04 7.10 7.07
C SER A 10 22.04 8.59 6.70
N HIS A 11 21.99 9.48 7.69
CA HIS A 11 22.00 10.93 7.46
C HIS A 11 23.35 11.49 7.01
N SER A 12 24.48 10.89 7.44
CA SER A 12 25.80 11.29 6.94
C SER A 12 26.02 10.86 5.48
N SER A 13 25.51 9.68 5.10
CA SER A 13 25.64 9.13 3.76
C SER A 13 24.76 9.84 2.73
N THR A 14 23.57 10.31 3.14
CA THR A 14 22.71 11.15 2.28
C THR A 14 23.25 12.56 2.12
N LYS A 15 23.87 13.14 3.15
CA LYS A 15 24.51 14.46 3.09
C LYS A 15 25.76 14.47 2.19
N LEU A 16 26.57 13.41 2.25
CA LEU A 16 27.71 13.20 1.33
C LEU A 16 27.27 12.94 -0.12
N ARG A 17 26.10 12.29 -0.33
CA ARG A 17 25.51 12.12 -1.67
C ARG A 17 24.94 13.42 -2.23
N SER A 18 24.31 14.27 -1.42
CA SER A 18 23.84 15.59 -1.86
C SER A 18 25.00 16.56 -2.12
N GLU A 19 26.07 16.51 -1.31
CA GLU A 19 27.28 17.31 -1.55
C GLU A 19 28.07 16.84 -2.78
N ARG A 20 28.07 15.54 -3.12
CA ARG A 20 28.59 15.04 -4.40
C ARG A 20 27.73 15.45 -5.60
N ALA A 21 26.40 15.39 -5.48
CA ALA A 21 25.49 15.79 -6.56
C ALA A 21 25.60 17.29 -6.91
N VAL A 22 25.84 18.15 -5.92
CA VAL A 22 26.11 19.58 -6.15
C VAL A 22 27.48 19.80 -6.81
N ARG A 23 28.44 18.88 -6.61
CA ARG A 23 29.78 18.94 -7.21
C ARG A 23 29.82 18.39 -8.65
N GLU A 24 28.85 17.57 -9.04
CA GLU A 24 28.73 16.99 -10.39
C GLU A 24 27.84 17.83 -11.33
N GLY A 25 27.12 18.83 -10.82
CA GLY A 25 26.31 19.78 -11.62
C GLY A 25 27.02 21.08 -12.02
N MET A 26 28.34 21.19 -11.80
CA MET A 26 29.07 22.45 -12.03
C MET A 26 29.38 22.63 -13.52
N SER A 27 28.74 23.64 -14.12
CA SER A 27 28.79 24.00 -15.54
C SER A 27 30.22 24.11 -16.11
N PRO A 28 30.40 23.84 -17.43
CA PRO A 28 31.71 23.89 -18.10
C PRO A 28 32.44 25.23 -17.97
N LEU A 29 31.72 26.31 -17.66
CA LEU A 29 32.27 27.64 -17.40
C LEU A 29 33.15 27.70 -16.14
N MET A 30 32.84 26.95 -15.07
CA MET A 30 33.71 26.92 -13.88
C MET A 30 34.99 26.12 -14.10
N ALA A 31 34.98 25.12 -14.98
CA ALA A 31 36.19 24.39 -15.36
C ALA A 31 37.15 25.28 -16.18
N ILE A 32 36.60 26.14 -17.04
CA ILE A 32 37.37 27.13 -17.81
C ILE A 32 37.95 28.20 -16.89
N VAL A 33 37.19 28.74 -15.93
CA VAL A 33 37.69 29.72 -14.95
C VAL A 33 38.82 29.14 -14.09
N LYS A 34 38.72 27.85 -13.70
CA LYS A 34 39.76 27.17 -12.93
C LYS A 34 41.00 26.83 -13.76
N ALA A 35 40.84 26.55 -15.05
CA ALA A 35 41.96 26.37 -16.00
C ALA A 35 42.67 27.70 -16.30
N VAL A 36 41.92 28.80 -16.44
CA VAL A 36 42.47 30.15 -16.65
C VAL A 36 43.20 30.66 -15.40
N LEU A 37 42.67 30.40 -14.21
CA LEU A 37 43.35 30.73 -12.94
C LEU A 37 44.60 29.88 -12.68
N PHE A 38 44.70 28.68 -13.25
CA PHE A 38 45.90 27.83 -13.10
C PHE A 38 46.96 28.13 -14.17
N LEU A 39 46.58 28.70 -15.33
CA LEU A 39 47.51 29.12 -16.38
C LEU A 39 48.14 30.50 -16.12
N ALA A 40 47.49 31.35 -15.31
CA ALA A 40 48.02 32.66 -14.92
C ALA A 40 49.17 32.60 -13.89
N ALA A 41 49.53 31.42 -13.37
CA ALA A 41 50.61 31.23 -12.39
C ALA A 41 51.92 30.70 -12.99
N ALA A 42 52.05 30.62 -14.33
CA ALA A 42 53.25 30.11 -15.01
C ALA A 42 53.82 31.04 -16.10
N ALA A 43 53.41 32.32 -16.13
CA ALA A 43 53.89 33.31 -17.11
C ALA A 43 54.81 34.39 -16.52
N ASP A 44 55.18 34.30 -15.24
CA ASP A 44 56.04 35.28 -14.55
C ASP A 44 57.46 34.71 -14.33
N ALA A 45 58.12 34.33 -15.43
CA ALA A 45 59.52 33.87 -15.43
C ALA A 45 60.19 33.94 -16.82
N SER A 46 59.99 35.01 -17.59
CA SER A 46 60.88 35.27 -18.74
C SER A 46 61.00 36.76 -19.12
N GLU A 47 61.27 37.64 -18.16
CA GLU A 47 61.78 38.99 -18.45
C GLU A 47 62.61 39.55 -17.29
N ARG A 48 63.75 38.89 -17.02
CA ARG A 48 64.88 39.48 -16.29
C ARG A 48 66.16 39.22 -17.06
N SER A 49 66.37 39.98 -18.13
CA SER A 49 67.71 40.20 -18.70
C SER A 49 67.86 41.62 -19.29
N ALA A 50 67.32 42.62 -18.59
CA ALA A 50 67.71 44.01 -18.77
C ALA A 50 68.64 44.41 -17.62
N GLY A 51 69.95 44.23 -17.80
CA GLY A 51 70.94 44.71 -16.83
C GLY A 51 72.23 43.91 -16.76
N ALA A 52 73.06 43.94 -17.80
CA ALA A 52 74.52 43.83 -17.71
C ALA A 52 75.16 43.95 -19.10
N MET A 53 75.60 45.16 -19.47
CA MET A 53 76.91 45.36 -20.12
C MET A 53 77.24 46.85 -20.11
N ALA A 54 77.93 47.27 -19.05
CA ALA A 54 78.73 48.46 -19.03
C ALA A 54 80.21 48.06 -19.23
N SER A 55 80.89 48.89 -20.02
CA SER A 55 82.35 49.07 -20.13
C SER A 55 83.10 48.38 -21.27
N GLN A 56 83.95 49.21 -21.88
CA GLN A 56 84.95 48.98 -22.95
C GLN A 56 84.33 49.12 -24.36
N HIS A 57 84.55 50.21 -25.10
CA HIS A 57 85.84 50.82 -25.44
C HIS A 57 85.79 52.36 -25.58
N HIS A 58 86.84 53.01 -25.05
CA HIS A 58 87.31 54.32 -25.47
C HIS A 58 88.04 54.21 -26.81
N ALA A 59 87.57 54.95 -27.81
CA ALA A 59 88.34 55.58 -28.89
C ALA A 59 87.30 56.39 -29.69
N GLY A 60 87.16 57.69 -29.47
CA GLY A 60 88.17 58.62 -29.91
C GLY A 60 88.02 58.89 -31.41
N PHE A 61 86.86 59.40 -31.83
CA PHE A 61 86.73 60.20 -33.04
C PHE A 61 85.62 61.23 -32.83
N TRP A 62 86.04 62.43 -32.44
CA TRP A 62 85.25 63.64 -32.53
C TRP A 62 85.01 63.93 -34.02
N HIS A 63 83.92 63.40 -34.56
CA HIS A 63 83.27 64.03 -35.69
C HIS A 63 82.11 64.84 -35.14
N GLU A 64 82.46 66.09 -34.87
CA GLU A 64 81.57 67.19 -34.66
C GLU A 64 80.80 67.46 -35.96
N ALA A 65 79.81 66.60 -36.25
CA ALA A 65 78.60 67.12 -36.84
C ALA A 65 78.04 68.05 -35.75
N GLN A 66 78.25 69.36 -35.90
CA GLN A 66 77.65 70.35 -35.02
C GLN A 66 76.13 70.22 -35.12
N VAL A 67 75.56 69.33 -34.32
CA VAL A 67 74.17 69.44 -33.90
C VAL A 67 74.17 70.67 -33.01
N THR A 68 73.81 71.80 -33.60
CA THR A 68 73.71 73.05 -32.85
C THR A 68 72.80 72.82 -31.63
N PRO A 69 73.01 73.50 -30.49
CA PRO A 69 72.12 73.38 -29.34
C PRO A 69 70.63 73.59 -29.69
N LEU A 70 70.35 74.41 -30.70
CA LEU A 70 69.04 74.58 -31.32
C LEU A 70 68.51 73.31 -31.99
N GLN A 71 69.35 72.56 -32.70
CA GLN A 71 68.97 71.33 -33.36
C GLN A 71 68.70 70.19 -32.36
N LYS A 72 69.38 70.16 -31.22
CA LYS A 72 69.08 69.26 -30.10
C LYS A 72 67.72 69.55 -29.46
N VAL A 73 67.36 70.83 -29.34
CA VAL A 73 66.04 71.25 -28.85
C VAL A 73 64.94 70.90 -29.87
N ILE A 74 65.19 71.06 -31.17
CA ILE A 74 64.25 70.65 -32.22
C ILE A 74 64.05 69.13 -32.23
N GLU A 75 65.12 68.34 -32.00
CA GLU A 75 65.08 66.89 -31.86
C GLU A 75 64.23 66.47 -30.64
N MET A 76 64.44 67.06 -29.46
CA MET A 76 63.58 66.79 -28.28
C MET A 76 62.12 67.20 -28.47
N LEU A 77 61.85 68.34 -29.12
CA LEU A 77 60.47 68.77 -29.40
C LEU A 77 59.80 67.85 -30.43
N SER A 78 60.56 67.36 -31.42
CA SER A 78 60.08 66.37 -32.38
C SER A 78 59.78 65.03 -31.70
N ASP A 79 60.64 64.58 -30.78
CA ASP A 79 60.45 63.35 -30.00
C ASP A 79 59.26 63.46 -29.04
N MET A 80 59.09 64.61 -28.36
CA MET A 80 57.92 64.86 -27.53
C MET A 80 56.62 64.87 -28.34
N LYS A 81 56.65 65.43 -29.56
CA LYS A 81 55.50 65.40 -30.47
C LYS A 81 55.19 63.97 -30.92
N ALA A 82 56.20 63.19 -31.29
CA ALA A 82 56.04 61.80 -31.71
C ALA A 82 55.52 60.92 -30.56
N LYS A 83 56.06 61.10 -29.33
CA LYS A 83 55.56 60.43 -28.12
C LYS A 83 54.11 60.82 -27.83
N GLY A 84 53.78 62.12 -27.84
CA GLY A 84 52.41 62.57 -27.61
C GLY A 84 51.42 62.08 -28.67
N GLN A 85 51.83 61.91 -29.92
CA GLN A 85 50.99 61.30 -30.97
C GLN A 85 50.81 59.79 -30.77
N LYS A 86 51.85 59.08 -30.32
CA LYS A 86 51.80 57.66 -30.02
C LYS A 86 50.93 57.37 -28.79
N GLU A 87 51.17 58.08 -27.68
CA GLU A 87 50.42 57.97 -26.43
C GLU A 87 48.94 58.33 -26.66
N LYS A 88 48.63 59.36 -27.45
CA LYS A 88 47.24 59.67 -27.84
C LYS A 88 46.59 58.49 -28.54
N HIS A 89 47.29 57.85 -29.48
CA HIS A 89 46.72 56.73 -30.24
C HIS A 89 46.52 55.49 -29.36
N GLU A 90 47.49 55.19 -28.49
CA GLU A 90 47.40 54.08 -27.53
C GLU A 90 46.23 54.30 -26.54
N GLU A 91 46.08 55.51 -25.98
CA GLU A 91 44.96 55.85 -25.09
C GLU A 91 43.61 55.85 -25.83
N GLU A 92 43.57 56.26 -27.10
CA GLU A 92 42.34 56.22 -27.92
C GLU A 92 41.88 54.78 -28.20
N VAL A 93 42.82 53.84 -28.37
CA VAL A 93 42.52 52.40 -28.51
C VAL A 93 42.09 51.80 -27.17
N GLU A 94 42.83 52.02 -26.09
CA GLU A 94 42.48 51.49 -24.76
C GLU A 94 41.13 52.04 -24.27
N PHE A 95 40.84 53.31 -24.53
CA PHE A 95 39.54 53.91 -24.20
C PHE A 95 38.40 53.28 -25.00
N SER A 96 38.61 52.97 -26.28
CA SER A 96 37.62 52.25 -27.10
C SER A 96 37.35 50.85 -26.57
N GLU A 97 38.39 50.10 -26.24
CA GLU A 97 38.27 48.74 -25.66
C GLU A 97 37.58 48.78 -24.29
N PHE A 98 37.91 49.75 -23.44
CA PHE A 98 37.27 49.93 -22.14
C PHE A 98 35.79 50.33 -22.28
N HIS A 99 35.46 51.16 -23.26
CA HIS A 99 34.07 51.55 -23.55
C HIS A 99 33.25 50.33 -23.99
N GLU A 100 33.76 49.54 -24.93
CA GLU A 100 33.11 48.29 -25.36
C GLU A 100 32.95 47.30 -24.21
N TRP A 101 33.95 47.18 -23.33
CA TRP A 101 33.83 46.36 -22.13
C TRP A 101 32.72 46.88 -21.19
N CYS A 102 32.64 48.19 -20.95
CA CYS A 102 31.58 48.78 -20.14
C CYS A 102 30.19 48.49 -20.72
N ASP A 103 30.02 48.63 -22.03
CA ASP A 103 28.76 48.34 -22.71
C ASP A 103 28.41 46.85 -22.67
N GLY A 104 29.40 45.98 -22.87
CA GLY A 104 29.24 44.53 -22.76
C GLY A 104 28.82 44.10 -21.35
N VAL A 105 29.46 44.64 -20.32
CA VAL A 105 29.11 44.38 -18.91
C VAL A 105 27.71 44.90 -18.58
N ARG A 106 27.37 46.11 -19.02
CA ARG A 106 26.03 46.68 -18.83
C ARG A 106 24.97 45.79 -19.49
N ALA A 107 25.15 45.43 -20.76
CA ALA A 107 24.21 44.58 -21.49
C ALA A 107 24.06 43.19 -20.86
N SER A 108 25.17 42.56 -20.48
CA SER A 108 25.16 41.25 -19.81
C SER A 108 24.42 41.34 -18.46
N ARG A 109 24.70 42.35 -17.65
CA ARG A 109 24.08 42.53 -16.35
C ARG A 109 22.58 42.79 -16.46
N THR A 110 22.16 43.64 -17.41
CA THR A 110 20.74 43.91 -17.66
C THR A 110 20.00 42.63 -18.07
N LYS A 111 20.55 41.83 -18.98
CA LYS A 111 19.98 40.53 -19.36
C LYS A 111 19.85 39.59 -18.17
N SER A 112 20.89 39.46 -17.34
CA SER A 112 20.82 38.61 -16.14
C SER A 112 19.77 39.10 -15.13
N ILE A 113 19.53 40.41 -15.02
CA ILE A 113 18.47 40.96 -14.16
C ILE A 113 17.08 40.61 -14.73
N GLU A 114 16.88 40.73 -16.04
CA GLU A 114 15.62 40.35 -16.70
C GLU A 114 15.34 38.85 -16.56
N GLU A 115 16.34 38.00 -16.83
CA GLU A 115 16.25 36.55 -16.66
C GLU A 115 15.94 36.15 -15.21
N ALA A 116 16.64 36.76 -14.24
CA ALA A 116 16.35 36.54 -12.82
C ALA A 116 14.94 37.01 -12.44
N GLY A 117 14.48 38.14 -12.98
CA GLY A 117 13.12 38.65 -12.80
C GLY A 117 12.07 37.68 -13.33
N ALA A 118 12.28 37.12 -14.51
CA ALA A 118 11.40 36.10 -15.09
C ALA A 118 11.38 34.82 -14.24
N GLN A 119 12.54 34.36 -13.75
CA GLN A 119 12.62 33.20 -12.87
C GLN A 119 11.90 33.41 -11.54
N ILE A 120 11.97 34.62 -10.96
CA ILE A 120 11.24 34.95 -9.73
C ILE A 120 9.73 34.80 -9.96
N VAL A 121 9.21 35.36 -11.05
CA VAL A 121 7.76 35.26 -11.37
C VAL A 121 7.34 33.80 -11.59
N GLN A 122 8.17 33.01 -12.28
CA GLN A 122 7.90 31.59 -12.48
C GLN A 122 7.89 30.80 -11.16
N LEU A 123 8.91 31.01 -10.31
CA LEU A 123 9.00 30.35 -9.02
C LEU A 123 7.86 30.77 -8.08
N GLU A 124 7.42 32.02 -8.11
CA GLU A 124 6.26 32.50 -7.36
C GLU A 124 4.99 31.77 -7.81
N ALA A 125 4.78 31.62 -9.12
CA ALA A 125 3.64 30.87 -9.66
C ALA A 125 3.68 29.39 -9.26
N ASP A 126 4.84 28.75 -9.33
CA ASP A 126 5.03 27.36 -8.90
C ASP A 126 4.78 27.19 -7.40
N ILE A 127 5.20 28.15 -6.56
CA ILE A 127 4.92 28.15 -5.11
C ILE A 127 3.41 28.23 -4.85
N GLN A 128 2.69 29.11 -5.55
CA GLN A 128 1.24 29.23 -5.37
C GLN A 128 0.51 27.96 -5.81
N LYS A 129 0.93 27.37 -6.93
CA LYS A 129 0.41 26.07 -7.39
C LYS A 129 0.66 24.98 -6.35
N ALA A 130 1.89 24.84 -5.88
CA ALA A 130 2.25 23.82 -4.89
C ALA A 130 1.48 23.99 -3.57
N LYS A 131 1.18 25.24 -3.15
CA LYS A 131 0.32 25.50 -1.98
C LYS A 131 -1.12 25.05 -2.21
N SER A 132 -1.71 25.41 -3.34
CA SER A 132 -3.07 24.98 -3.71
C SER A 132 -3.18 23.46 -3.80
N ASP A 133 -2.18 22.81 -4.41
CA ASP A 133 -2.11 21.35 -4.52
C ASP A 133 -1.97 20.72 -3.13
N ALA A 134 -1.14 21.27 -2.24
CA ALA A 134 -0.98 20.78 -0.88
C ALA A 134 -2.27 20.90 -0.04
N GLU A 135 -3.02 21.99 -0.18
CA GLU A 135 -4.31 22.17 0.49
C GLU A 135 -5.35 21.17 -0.03
N THR A 136 -5.43 20.99 -1.36
CA THR A 136 -6.36 20.05 -2.00
C THR A 136 -6.06 18.61 -1.59
N LEU A 137 -4.79 18.19 -1.71
CA LEU A 137 -4.35 16.87 -1.30
C LEU A 137 -4.53 16.65 0.21
N GLY A 138 -4.34 17.69 1.03
CA GLY A 138 -4.61 17.62 2.47
C GLY A 138 -6.08 17.34 2.79
N ALA A 139 -7.01 17.96 2.06
CA ALA A 139 -8.44 17.69 2.20
C ALA A 139 -8.81 16.28 1.71
N GLU A 140 -8.30 15.87 0.55
CA GLU A 140 -8.52 14.52 0.01
C GLU A 140 -8.01 13.42 0.94
N VAL A 141 -6.85 13.61 1.58
CA VAL A 141 -6.32 12.68 2.58
C VAL A 141 -7.26 12.57 3.77
N ALA A 142 -7.77 13.68 4.30
CA ALA A 142 -8.70 13.67 5.43
C ALA A 142 -10.03 12.95 5.08
N ASP A 143 -10.56 13.16 3.87
CA ASP A 143 -11.77 12.48 3.39
C ASP A 143 -11.54 10.97 3.18
N LEU A 144 -10.38 10.59 2.66
CA LEU A 144 -9.99 9.19 2.50
C LEU A 144 -9.78 8.49 3.86
N GLU A 145 -9.16 9.16 4.84
CA GLU A 145 -9.02 8.64 6.21
C GLU A 145 -10.39 8.39 6.84
N ALA A 146 -11.32 9.35 6.74
CA ALA A 146 -12.68 9.19 7.23
C ALA A 146 -13.44 8.05 6.52
N SER A 147 -13.22 7.85 5.23
CA SER A 147 -13.82 6.77 4.45
C SER A 147 -13.26 5.41 4.85
N VAL A 148 -11.94 5.31 5.06
CA VAL A 148 -11.27 4.10 5.55
C VAL A 148 -11.78 3.72 6.94
N ASP A 149 -11.96 4.68 7.85
CA ASP A 149 -12.46 4.39 9.19
C ASP A 149 -13.91 3.91 9.18
N LYS A 150 -14.77 4.48 8.31
CA LYS A 150 -16.12 3.96 8.08
C LYS A 150 -16.09 2.53 7.53
N ALA A 151 -15.28 2.27 6.50
CA ALA A 151 -15.17 0.95 5.90
C ALA A 151 -14.68 -0.11 6.90
N LYS A 152 -13.72 0.24 7.79
CA LYS A 152 -13.29 -0.63 8.88
C LYS A 152 -14.41 -0.92 9.86
N ALA A 153 -15.16 0.10 10.29
CA ALA A 153 -16.28 -0.08 11.20
C ALA A 153 -17.39 -0.96 10.59
N GLU A 154 -17.67 -0.78 9.30
CA GLU A 154 -18.63 -1.62 8.55
C GLU A 154 -18.14 -3.06 8.42
N ALA A 155 -16.85 -3.28 8.13
CA ALA A 155 -16.26 -4.61 8.08
C ALA A 155 -16.32 -5.32 9.46
N GLU A 156 -15.99 -4.62 10.55
CA GLU A 156 -16.09 -5.15 11.90
C GLU A 156 -17.54 -5.52 12.26
N SER A 157 -18.50 -4.65 11.93
CA SER A 157 -19.93 -4.91 12.14
C SER A 157 -20.40 -6.13 11.33
N ALA A 158 -20.06 -6.20 10.05
CA ALA A 158 -20.42 -7.30 9.16
C ALA A 158 -19.81 -8.63 9.62
N THR A 159 -18.53 -8.64 10.02
CA THR A 159 -17.89 -9.83 10.59
C THR A 159 -18.54 -10.27 11.90
N GLY A 160 -18.94 -9.32 12.74
CA GLY A 160 -19.66 -9.57 13.99
C GLY A 160 -21.04 -10.20 13.76
N LEU A 161 -21.81 -9.67 12.81
CA LEU A 161 -23.10 -10.23 12.41
C LEU A 161 -22.92 -11.64 11.82
N ARG A 162 -21.95 -11.82 10.93
CA ARG A 162 -21.69 -13.11 10.30
C ARG A 162 -21.30 -14.20 11.30
N ARG A 163 -20.58 -13.85 12.37
CA ARG A 163 -20.27 -14.78 13.47
C ARG A 163 -21.54 -15.22 14.22
N LYS A 164 -22.47 -14.30 14.47
CA LYS A 164 -23.75 -14.62 15.11
C LYS A 164 -24.60 -15.52 14.21
N GLU A 165 -24.82 -15.12 12.97
CA GLU A 165 -25.57 -15.91 11.99
C GLU A 165 -24.99 -17.31 11.79
N SER A 166 -23.66 -17.44 11.75
CA SER A 166 -23.01 -18.75 11.63
C SER A 166 -23.18 -19.62 12.88
N ALA A 167 -23.23 -19.01 14.06
CA ALA A 167 -23.49 -19.73 15.30
C ALA A 167 -24.95 -20.21 15.36
N ASP A 168 -25.89 -19.32 15.03
CA ASP A 168 -27.33 -19.64 14.97
C ASP A 168 -27.60 -20.74 13.92
N TYR A 169 -27.00 -20.64 12.73
CA TYR A 169 -27.07 -21.67 11.69
C TYR A 169 -26.57 -23.03 12.19
N THR A 170 -25.46 -23.06 12.93
CA THR A 170 -24.88 -24.33 13.41
C THR A 170 -25.79 -24.98 14.45
N ALA A 171 -26.37 -24.18 15.35
CA ALA A 171 -27.33 -24.65 16.34
C ALA A 171 -28.61 -25.17 15.66
N GLU A 172 -29.23 -24.39 14.78
CA GLU A 172 -30.45 -24.80 14.07
C GLU A 172 -30.23 -26.02 13.17
N HIS A 173 -29.08 -26.09 12.48
CA HIS A 173 -28.73 -27.26 11.68
C HIS A 173 -28.59 -28.52 12.55
N GLN A 174 -27.97 -28.39 13.73
CA GLN A 174 -27.85 -29.50 14.68
C GLN A 174 -29.24 -29.93 15.16
N ASP A 175 -30.07 -29.00 15.63
CA ASP A 175 -31.42 -29.29 16.15
C ASP A 175 -32.32 -29.98 15.10
N LEU A 176 -32.27 -29.51 13.85
CA LEU A 176 -33.00 -30.13 12.74
C LEU A 176 -32.45 -31.53 12.40
N SER A 177 -31.14 -31.71 12.40
CA SER A 177 -30.52 -33.02 12.13
C SER A 177 -30.87 -34.05 13.21
N GLU A 178 -30.81 -33.66 14.48
CA GLU A 178 -31.19 -34.50 15.61
C GLU A 178 -32.69 -34.83 15.58
N SER A 179 -33.53 -33.87 15.18
CA SER A 179 -34.98 -34.07 15.02
C SER A 179 -35.32 -35.03 13.88
N ILE A 180 -34.62 -34.96 12.74
CA ILE A 180 -34.77 -35.90 11.62
C ILE A 180 -34.39 -37.31 12.08
N ASP A 181 -33.26 -37.45 12.77
CA ASP A 181 -32.79 -38.74 13.28
C ASP A 181 -33.72 -39.31 14.35
N ALA A 182 -34.25 -38.47 15.24
CA ALA A 182 -35.23 -38.86 16.25
C ALA A 182 -36.53 -39.36 15.60
N CYS A 183 -37.05 -38.66 14.59
CA CYS A 183 -38.23 -39.10 13.83
C CYS A 183 -37.96 -40.43 13.11
N GLY A 184 -36.78 -40.60 12.52
CA GLY A 184 -36.36 -41.84 11.86
C GLY A 184 -36.30 -43.03 12.83
N ARG A 185 -35.66 -42.87 13.98
CA ARG A 185 -35.59 -43.90 15.04
C ARG A 185 -36.97 -44.22 15.60
N ALA A 186 -37.80 -43.21 15.88
CA ALA A 186 -39.16 -43.40 16.35
C ALA A 186 -40.00 -44.20 15.33
N GLY A 187 -39.90 -43.84 14.05
CA GLY A 187 -40.54 -44.58 12.96
C GLY A 187 -40.09 -46.04 12.90
N GLN A 188 -38.79 -46.31 13.04
CA GLN A 188 -38.25 -47.67 13.03
C GLN A 188 -38.72 -48.51 14.24
N VAL A 189 -38.73 -47.93 15.45
CA VAL A 189 -39.21 -48.61 16.67
C VAL A 189 -40.69 -48.96 16.56
N LEU A 190 -41.51 -48.02 16.08
CA LEU A 190 -42.95 -48.25 15.88
C LEU A 190 -43.22 -49.31 14.80
N LYS A 191 -42.46 -49.32 13.70
CA LYS A 191 -42.54 -50.36 12.65
C LYS A 191 -42.09 -51.74 13.13
N THR A 192 -41.10 -51.79 14.03
CA THR A 192 -40.59 -53.07 14.59
C THR A 192 -41.57 -53.66 15.60
N ARG A 193 -42.30 -52.80 16.33
CA ARG A 193 -43.33 -53.20 17.31
C ARG A 193 -44.72 -53.41 16.68
N SER A 194 -44.81 -53.46 15.35
CA SER A 194 -46.06 -53.58 14.59
C SER A 194 -46.79 -54.93 14.56
N PRO A 195 -46.32 -56.08 15.08
CA PRO A 195 -47.19 -57.24 15.13
C PRO A 195 -48.27 -57.01 16.20
N ASP A 196 -49.52 -57.31 15.85
CA ASP A 196 -50.59 -57.46 16.83
C ASP A 196 -50.12 -58.41 17.92
N VAL A 197 -50.30 -58.03 19.19
CA VAL A 197 -49.99 -58.93 20.30
C VAL A 197 -51.20 -59.83 20.46
N PRO A 198 -51.10 -61.14 20.15
CA PRO A 198 -52.23 -62.04 20.37
C PRO A 198 -52.55 -62.04 21.87
N GLN A 199 -53.84 -61.92 22.24
CA GLN A 199 -54.32 -62.27 23.59
C GLN A 199 -54.11 -63.77 23.77
N SER A 200 -52.88 -64.20 24.00
CA SER A 200 -52.62 -65.57 24.38
C SER A 200 -52.41 -65.58 25.89
N LEU A 201 -53.53 -65.72 26.60
CA LEU A 201 -53.54 -66.31 27.94
C LEU A 201 -52.72 -67.63 27.98
N ALA A 202 -52.57 -68.28 26.81
CA ALA A 202 -51.66 -69.40 26.57
C ALA A 202 -50.14 -69.06 26.73
N GLN A 203 -49.67 -67.84 26.44
CA GLN A 203 -48.29 -67.44 26.74
C GLN A 203 -48.04 -67.28 28.24
N LEU A 204 -49.06 -66.87 29.01
CA LEU A 204 -48.99 -66.77 30.47
C LEU A 204 -48.91 -68.16 31.13
N ARG A 205 -49.56 -69.18 30.56
CA ARG A 205 -49.47 -70.59 31.02
C ARG A 205 -48.01 -71.07 31.13
N ASP A 206 -47.18 -70.69 30.16
CA ASP A 206 -45.81 -71.19 30.00
C ASP A 206 -44.76 -70.32 30.72
N SER A 207 -45.19 -69.28 31.44
CA SER A 207 -44.30 -68.37 32.19
C SER A 207 -43.66 -69.06 33.41
N PRO A 208 -42.33 -68.95 33.61
CA PRO A 208 -41.63 -69.51 34.77
C PRO A 208 -41.91 -68.73 36.08
N ARG A 209 -42.55 -67.56 36.01
CA ARG A 209 -42.81 -66.68 37.16
C ARG A 209 -44.12 -66.98 37.90
N LEU A 210 -44.92 -67.93 37.43
CA LEU A 210 -46.20 -68.27 38.03
C LEU A 210 -46.10 -69.54 38.89
N PRO A 211 -46.68 -69.56 40.11
CA PRO A 211 -46.76 -70.76 40.93
C PRO A 211 -47.65 -71.82 40.25
N GLU A 212 -47.35 -73.10 40.44
CA GLU A 212 -48.03 -74.22 39.73
C GLU A 212 -49.55 -74.21 39.91
N ARG A 213 -50.04 -73.78 41.07
CA ARG A 213 -51.48 -73.61 41.33
C ARG A 213 -52.14 -72.61 40.38
N ALA A 214 -51.47 -71.50 40.07
CA ALA A 214 -51.98 -70.50 39.14
C ALA A 214 -51.98 -71.04 37.70
N LYS A 215 -50.95 -71.83 37.32
CA LYS A 215 -50.89 -72.50 36.01
C LYS A 215 -52.05 -73.48 35.83
N ALA A 216 -52.34 -74.30 36.85
CA ALA A 216 -53.45 -75.25 36.84
C ALA A 216 -54.82 -74.57 36.67
N VAL A 217 -55.03 -73.44 37.37
CA VAL A 217 -56.26 -72.63 37.23
C VAL A 217 -56.36 -72.03 35.83
N LEU A 218 -55.27 -71.47 35.30
CA LEU A 218 -55.21 -70.92 33.93
C LEU A 218 -55.49 -71.99 32.86
N THR A 219 -54.92 -73.19 32.99
CA THR A 219 -55.21 -74.31 32.08
C THR A 219 -56.65 -74.78 32.19
N SER A 220 -57.23 -74.81 33.40
CA SER A 220 -58.63 -75.20 33.59
C SER A 220 -59.59 -74.18 32.99
N PHE A 221 -59.26 -72.89 33.08
CA PHE A 221 -60.04 -71.80 32.49
C PHE A 221 -59.96 -71.79 30.97
N LEU A 222 -58.80 -72.11 30.40
CA LEU A 222 -58.63 -72.28 28.94
C LEU A 222 -59.40 -73.50 28.43
N ALA A 223 -59.32 -74.64 29.11
CA ALA A 223 -60.06 -75.85 28.75
C ALA A 223 -61.59 -75.68 28.90
N MET A 224 -62.04 -74.88 29.86
CA MET A 224 -63.46 -74.54 30.03
C MET A 224 -63.97 -73.63 28.90
N ARG A 225 -63.11 -72.78 28.33
CA ARG A 225 -63.48 -71.89 27.22
C ARG A 225 -63.56 -72.60 25.87
N GLU A 226 -62.75 -73.63 25.62
CA GLU A 226 -62.80 -74.41 24.37
C GLU A 226 -64.17 -75.08 24.10
N GLY A 227 -65.03 -75.22 25.12
CA GLY A 227 -66.38 -75.76 24.98
C GLY A 227 -67.47 -74.79 24.49
N ASP A 228 -67.19 -73.47 24.46
CA ASP A 228 -68.24 -72.43 24.26
C ASP A 228 -67.85 -71.35 23.22
N VAL A 229 -66.84 -71.60 22.37
CA VAL A 229 -66.47 -70.68 21.29
C VAL A 229 -67.25 -71.03 20.01
N ALA A 230 -68.29 -70.25 19.71
CA ALA A 230 -69.00 -70.33 18.44
C ALA A 230 -68.02 -70.12 17.25
N PRO A 231 -68.12 -70.93 16.17
CA PRO A 231 -67.28 -70.78 14.99
C PRO A 231 -67.63 -69.46 14.29
N GLY A 232 -66.79 -68.44 14.43
CA GLY A 232 -66.99 -67.13 13.79
C GLY A 232 -66.72 -65.91 14.68
N VAL A 233 -66.35 -66.09 15.95
CA VAL A 233 -65.87 -64.96 16.77
C VAL A 233 -64.42 -64.64 16.36
N PRO A 234 -64.11 -63.45 15.81
CA PRO A 234 -62.75 -63.10 15.45
C PRO A 234 -61.86 -63.15 16.70
N GLU A 235 -60.63 -63.67 16.55
CA GLU A 235 -59.61 -63.61 17.59
C GLU A 235 -59.43 -62.14 18.01
N ALA A 236 -59.98 -61.77 19.16
CA ALA A 236 -59.82 -60.43 19.70
C ALA A 236 -58.36 -60.27 20.14
N ASN A 237 -57.58 -59.52 19.36
CA ASN A 237 -56.20 -59.17 19.70
C ASN A 237 -56.16 -58.44 21.04
N ALA A 238 -55.08 -58.62 21.81
CA ALA A 238 -54.88 -57.93 23.09
C ALA A 238 -54.72 -56.44 22.94
N TYR A 239 -54.16 -56.12 21.79
CA TYR A 239 -53.81 -54.81 21.34
C TYR A 239 -53.87 -54.89 19.82
N GLU A 240 -54.76 -54.11 19.22
CA GLU A 240 -54.75 -53.86 17.78
C GLU A 240 -53.75 -52.74 17.49
N PHE A 241 -52.87 -52.95 16.53
CA PHE A 241 -51.88 -51.95 16.13
C PHE A 241 -52.56 -50.70 15.54
N GLN A 242 -52.78 -49.67 16.36
CA GLN A 242 -53.32 -48.38 15.93
C GLN A 242 -52.24 -47.35 15.54
N SER A 243 -50.96 -47.73 15.54
CA SER A 243 -49.85 -46.80 15.35
C SER A 243 -49.60 -46.38 13.90
N GLY A 244 -50.31 -46.97 12.91
CA GLY A 244 -50.11 -46.67 11.48
C GLY A 244 -50.31 -45.18 11.14
N GLY A 245 -51.31 -44.53 11.74
CA GLY A 245 -51.52 -43.09 11.58
C GLY A 245 -50.41 -42.24 12.21
N VAL A 246 -49.87 -42.68 13.36
CA VAL A 246 -48.76 -42.00 14.05
C VAL A 246 -47.45 -42.12 13.26
N VAL A 247 -47.21 -43.28 12.63
CA VAL A 247 -46.06 -43.48 11.74
C VAL A 247 -46.13 -42.56 10.53
N ALA A 248 -47.31 -42.42 9.89
CA ALA A 248 -47.49 -41.51 8.77
C ALA A 248 -47.25 -40.03 9.16
N VAL A 249 -47.66 -39.62 10.37
CA VAL A 249 -47.37 -38.27 10.89
C VAL A 249 -45.87 -38.07 11.14
N LEU A 250 -45.17 -39.07 11.70
CA LEU A 250 -43.72 -39.00 11.91
C LEU A 250 -42.92 -38.97 10.61
N GLU A 251 -43.34 -39.72 9.60
CA GLU A 251 -42.73 -39.68 8.26
C GLU A 251 -42.94 -38.32 7.60
N LYS A 252 -44.15 -37.76 7.69
CA LYS A 252 -44.44 -36.41 7.19
C LYS A 252 -43.60 -35.35 7.91
N LEU A 253 -43.54 -35.39 9.24
CA LEU A 253 -42.75 -34.46 10.04
C LEU A 253 -41.24 -34.56 9.71
N GLY A 254 -40.74 -35.78 9.48
CA GLY A 254 -39.36 -36.00 9.05
C GLY A 254 -39.06 -35.46 7.65
N LEU A 255 -40.05 -35.44 6.74
CA LEU A 255 -39.93 -34.77 5.44
C LEU A 255 -39.94 -33.24 5.60
N ASP A 256 -40.86 -32.70 6.39
CA ASP A 256 -40.96 -31.26 6.66
C ASP A 256 -39.65 -30.71 7.26
N PHE A 257 -39.00 -31.43 8.20
CA PHE A 257 -37.70 -31.04 8.75
C PHE A 257 -36.55 -31.14 7.72
N LYS A 258 -36.59 -32.10 6.79
CA LYS A 258 -35.61 -32.18 5.70
C LYS A 258 -35.76 -30.99 4.75
N ASP A 259 -36.98 -30.61 4.42
CA ASP A 259 -37.25 -29.45 3.57
C ASP A 259 -36.78 -28.15 4.25
N GLN A 260 -37.03 -28.00 5.55
CA GLN A 260 -36.50 -26.88 6.35
C GLN A 260 -34.96 -26.86 6.38
N LEU A 261 -34.31 -28.01 6.54
CA LEU A 261 -32.86 -28.11 6.54
C LEU A 261 -32.26 -27.72 5.17
N LEU A 262 -32.87 -28.15 4.07
CA LEU A 262 -32.46 -27.76 2.72
C LEU A 262 -32.64 -26.26 2.48
N ALA A 263 -33.76 -25.68 2.95
CA ALA A 263 -34.00 -24.24 2.88
C ALA A 263 -32.95 -23.45 3.68
N LEU A 264 -32.62 -23.91 4.88
CA LEU A 264 -31.61 -23.33 5.77
C LEU A 264 -30.20 -23.41 5.14
N GLN A 265 -29.83 -24.54 4.54
CA GLN A 265 -28.57 -24.69 3.80
C GLN A 265 -28.49 -23.73 2.60
N LYS A 266 -29.58 -23.58 1.85
CA LYS A 266 -29.63 -22.63 0.73
C LYS A 266 -29.50 -21.18 1.20
N ALA A 267 -30.17 -20.81 2.30
CA ALA A 267 -30.08 -19.49 2.89
C ALA A 267 -28.64 -19.17 3.32
N GLU A 268 -27.97 -20.12 3.99
CA GLU A 268 -26.57 -19.97 4.42
C GLU A 268 -25.58 -19.80 3.26
N ILE A 269 -25.77 -20.52 2.14
CA ILE A 269 -24.95 -20.32 0.94
C ILE A 269 -25.10 -18.89 0.41
N SER A 270 -26.34 -18.39 0.35
CA SER A 270 -26.60 -17.01 -0.09
C SER A 270 -26.04 -15.97 0.88
N ALA A 271 -26.15 -16.19 2.20
CA ALA A 271 -25.60 -15.32 3.22
C ALA A 271 -24.06 -15.24 3.14
N LYS A 272 -23.39 -16.39 2.98
CA LYS A 272 -21.94 -16.47 2.75
C LYS A 272 -21.51 -15.72 1.50
N ALA A 273 -22.24 -15.89 0.39
CA ALA A 273 -21.94 -15.19 -0.86
C ALA A 273 -22.10 -13.67 -0.71
N ASN A 274 -23.20 -13.21 -0.09
CA ASN A 274 -23.44 -11.79 0.15
C ASN A 274 -22.35 -11.16 1.03
N TYR A 275 -21.93 -11.87 2.09
CA TYR A 275 -20.83 -11.43 2.94
C TYR A 275 -19.51 -11.32 2.17
N GLN A 276 -19.18 -12.29 1.31
CA GLN A 276 -17.96 -12.22 0.50
C GLN A 276 -17.98 -11.05 -0.47
N VAL A 277 -19.10 -10.77 -1.12
CA VAL A 277 -19.26 -9.61 -2.01
C VAL A 277 -19.11 -8.30 -1.23
N LEU A 278 -19.73 -8.19 -0.05
CA LEU A 278 -19.59 -7.01 0.81
C LEU A 278 -18.13 -6.79 1.23
N MET A 279 -17.45 -7.85 1.66
CA MET A 279 -16.04 -7.75 2.03
C MET A 279 -15.14 -7.35 0.85
N GLN A 280 -15.43 -7.85 -0.36
CA GLN A 280 -14.72 -7.43 -1.57
C GLN A 280 -14.93 -5.94 -1.84
N GLN A 281 -16.17 -5.46 -1.77
CA GLN A 281 -16.51 -4.04 -1.97
C GLN A 281 -15.87 -3.10 -0.94
N LEU A 282 -15.61 -3.59 0.28
CA LEU A 282 -14.93 -2.82 1.31
C LEU A 282 -13.40 -2.85 1.18
N THR A 283 -12.87 -3.75 0.36
CA THR A 283 -11.41 -3.91 0.15
C THR A 283 -10.93 -3.21 -1.13
N ASP A 284 -11.79 -3.12 -2.15
CA ASP A 284 -11.55 -2.39 -3.41
C ASP A 284 -11.71 -0.87 -3.26
#